data_AF-A0A952J4G7-F1
#
_entry.id   AF-A0A952J4G7-F1
#
_cell.length_a   1.000
_cell.length_b   1.000
_cell.length_c   1.000
_cell.angle_alpha   90.00
_cell.angle_beta   90.00
_cell.angle_gamma   90.00
#
_symmetry.space_group_name_H-M   'P 1'
#
loop_
_entity.id
_entity.type
_entity.pdbx_description
1 polymer ?
#
loop_
_entity_poly.entity_id
_entity_poly.type
_entity_poly.pdbx_seq_one_letter_code
_entity_poly.pdbx_strand_id
1 'polypeptide(L)'
;MALFYDIVFNKDSRRHEIEFVNQQFDYLMGIYYDVAAGTYRLSLPLEEARAISKSWGGRDFDLDYWLKLAQQELTEHDLKYPNGKEENS
;
A
#
# COMPACT_ATOMS: atom_id res chain seq x y z
N MET A 1 5.02 -1.64 -18.42
CA MET A 1 3.93 -0.83 -17.82
C MET A 1 4.51 -0.26 -16.53
N ALA A 2 4.44 1.03 -16.26
CA ALA A 2 4.95 1.58 -15.00
C ALA A 2 3.86 1.50 -13.92
N LEU A 3 4.28 1.03 -12.75
CA LEU A 3 3.51 1.09 -11.52
C LEU A 3 4.04 2.27 -10.72
N PHE A 4 3.14 3.07 -10.16
CA PHE A 4 3.51 4.04 -9.14
C PHE A 4 2.88 3.62 -7.83
N TYR A 5 3.58 3.87 -6.74
CA TYR A 5 3.06 3.72 -5.40
C TYR A 5 3.24 5.01 -4.63
N ASP A 6 2.33 5.27 -3.70
CA ASP A 6 2.44 6.38 -2.77
C ASP A 6 2.06 5.92 -1.36
N ILE A 7 2.73 6.49 -0.36
CA ILE A 7 2.42 6.26 1.06
C ILE A 7 1.56 7.42 1.54
N VAL A 8 0.28 7.16 1.77
CA VAL A 8 -0.70 8.17 2.15
C VAL A 8 -1.08 8.03 3.60
N PHE A 9 -1.24 9.14 4.31
CA PHE A 9 -1.74 9.12 5.69
C PHE A 9 -3.28 9.14 5.71
N ASN A 10 -3.88 8.08 6.25
CA ASN A 10 -5.31 7.99 6.44
C ASN A 10 -5.69 8.55 7.82
N LYS A 11 -6.55 9.58 7.81
CA LYS A 11 -6.97 10.29 9.03
C LYS A 11 -7.93 9.48 9.90
N ASP A 12 -8.70 8.57 9.30
CA ASP A 12 -9.70 7.78 10.00
C ASP A 12 -9.03 6.63 10.77
N SER A 13 -8.12 5.91 10.12
CA SER A 13 -7.32 4.86 10.76
C SER A 13 -6.16 5.42 11.59
N ARG A 14 -5.75 6.68 11.32
CA ARG A 14 -4.54 7.34 11.84
C ARG A 14 -3.26 6.58 11.53
N ARG A 15 -3.20 5.99 10.33
CA ARG A 15 -2.13 5.12 9.88
C ARG A 15 -1.71 5.50 8.46
N HIS A 16 -0.45 5.22 8.13
CA HIS A 16 0.01 5.28 6.75
C HIS A 16 -0.44 4.04 5.99
N GLU A 17 -0.74 4.23 4.73
CA GLU A 17 -1.32 3.24 3.85
C GLU A 17 -0.63 3.34 2.49
N ILE A 18 -0.56 2.25 1.72
CA ILE A 18 0.06 2.26 0.39
C ILE A 18 -1.03 2.20 -0.67
N GLU A 19 -0.98 3.10 -1.64
CA GLU A 19 -1.79 3.04 -2.84
C GLU A 19 -0.93 2.65 -4.04
N PHE A 20 -1.43 1.72 -4.85
CA PHE A 20 -0.81 1.29 -6.08
C PHE A 20 -1.66 1.79 -7.26
N VAL A 21 -1.03 2.52 -8.18
CA VAL A 21 -1.70 3.11 -9.34
C VAL A 21 -0.98 2.70 -10.64
N ASN A 22 -1.75 2.61 -11.72
CA ASN A 22 -1.21 2.28 -13.03
C ASN A 22 -0.68 3.52 -13.80
N GLN A 23 -0.09 3.29 -14.98
CA GLN A 23 0.41 4.34 -15.87
C GLN A 23 -0.64 5.36 -16.36
N GLN A 24 -1.92 5.00 -16.30
CA GLN A 24 -3.05 5.87 -16.66
C GLN A 24 -3.64 6.58 -15.43
N PHE A 25 -3.02 6.42 -14.26
CA PHE A 25 -3.48 6.89 -12.95
C PHE A 25 -4.80 6.27 -12.49
N ASP A 26 -5.17 5.10 -13.03
CA ASP A 26 -6.24 4.32 -12.43
C ASP A 26 -5.72 3.63 -11.16
N TYR A 27 -6.46 3.81 -10.08
CA TYR A 27 -6.23 3.10 -8.84
C TYR A 27 -6.37 1.59 -9.07
N LEU A 28 -5.34 0.85 -8.69
CA LEU A 28 -5.27 -0.60 -8.90
C LEU A 28 -5.64 -1.35 -7.63
N MET A 29 -4.96 -1.03 -6.52
CA MET A 29 -5.17 -1.63 -5.20
C MET A 29 -4.44 -0.82 -4.13
N GLY A 30 -4.67 -1.18 -2.87
CA GLY A 30 -4.03 -0.54 -1.74
C GLY A 30 -3.87 -1.49 -0.57
N ILE A 31 -2.96 -1.14 0.33
CA ILE A 31 -2.73 -1.81 1.61
C ILE A 31 -3.14 -0.83 2.70
N TYR A 32 -4.25 -1.13 3.36
CA TYR A 32 -4.95 -0.25 4.29
C TYR A 32 -4.98 -0.84 5.70
N TYR A 33 -4.98 0.01 6.73
CA TYR A 33 -5.03 -0.46 8.10
C TYR A 33 -6.49 -0.76 8.51
N ASP A 34 -6.79 -2.03 8.76
CA ASP A 34 -8.07 -2.44 9.31
C ASP A 34 -8.04 -2.30 10.83
N VAL A 35 -8.69 -1.26 11.34
CA VAL A 35 -8.78 -0.96 12.78
C VAL A 35 -9.44 -2.10 13.56
N ALA A 36 -10.43 -2.77 12.98
CA ALA A 36 -11.15 -3.86 13.65
C ALA A 36 -10.29 -5.13 13.73
N ALA A 37 -9.50 -5.41 12.70
CA ALA A 37 -8.58 -6.54 12.68
C ALA A 37 -7.24 -6.25 13.36
N GLY A 38 -6.93 -4.97 13.62
CA GLY A 38 -5.66 -4.51 14.19
C GLY A 38 -4.46 -4.76 13.27
N THR A 39 -4.67 -4.84 11.95
CA THR A 39 -3.61 -5.20 11.00
C THR A 39 -3.87 -4.64 9.60
N TYR A 40 -2.82 -4.61 8.78
CA TYR A 40 -2.90 -4.20 7.37
C TYR A 40 -3.59 -5.26 6.51
N ARG A 41 -4.41 -4.81 5.56
CA ARG A 41 -5.18 -5.64 4.62
C ARG A 41 -5.17 -5.03 3.22
N LEU A 42 -5.34 -5.88 2.22
CA LEU A 42 -5.55 -5.44 0.84
C LEU A 42 -6.95 -4.85 0.67
N SER A 43 -7.05 -3.82 -0.17
CA SER A 43 -8.33 -3.23 -0.62
C SER A 43 -9.17 -4.19 -1.45
N LEU A 44 -8.55 -5.25 -1.97
CA LEU A 44 -9.15 -6.28 -2.80
C LEU A 44 -8.94 -7.66 -2.15
N PRO A 45 -9.71 -8.69 -2.57
CA PRO A 45 -9.39 -10.08 -2.25
C PRO A 45 -7.98 -10.46 -2.71
N LEU A 46 -7.28 -11.28 -1.91
CA LEU A 46 -5.90 -11.70 -2.18
C LEU A 46 -5.73 -12.36 -3.56
N GLU A 47 -6.71 -13.16 -3.99
CA GLU A 47 -6.68 -13.83 -5.30
C GLU A 47 -6.73 -12.83 -6.46
N GLU A 48 -7.50 -11.74 -6.33
CA GLU A 48 -7.56 -10.68 -7.35
C GLU A 48 -6.23 -9.91 -7.42
N ALA A 49 -5.67 -9.55 -6.26
CA ALA A 49 -4.35 -8.91 -6.19
C ALA A 49 -3.25 -9.79 -6.80
N ARG A 50 -3.31 -11.12 -6.60
CA ARG A 50 -2.40 -12.09 -7.22
C ARG A 50 -2.59 -12.19 -8.72
N ALA A 51 -3.83 -12.14 -9.21
CA ALA A 51 -4.12 -12.13 -10.64
C ALA A 51 -3.55 -10.86 -11.30
N ILE A 52 -3.68 -9.71 -10.65
CA ILE A 52 -3.08 -8.44 -11.08
C ILE A 52 -1.55 -8.55 -11.11
N SER A 53 -0.91 -9.05 -10.05
CA SER A 53 0.54 -9.20 -10.02
C SER A 53 1.07 -10.12 -11.13
N LYS A 54 0.35 -11.21 -11.43
CA LYS A 54 0.67 -12.10 -12.54
C LYS A 54 0.49 -11.43 -13.90
N SER A 55 -0.57 -10.66 -14.12
CA SER A 55 -0.80 -9.99 -15.41
C SER A 55 0.20 -8.88 -15.70
N TRP A 56 0.77 -8.28 -14.64
CA TRP A 56 1.89 -7.33 -14.71
C TRP A 56 3.26 -8.01 -14.78
N GLY A 57 3.27 -9.33 -14.97
CA GLY A 57 4.47 -10.10 -15.28
C GLY A 57 5.38 -10.40 -14.10
N GLY A 58 4.96 -10.18 -12.84
CA GLY A 58 5.70 -10.47 -11.60
C GLY A 58 7.04 -9.73 -11.41
N ARG A 59 7.68 -9.32 -12.51
CA ARG A 59 8.95 -8.60 -12.58
C ARG A 59 8.76 -7.11 -12.36
N ASP A 60 7.65 -6.56 -12.84
CA ASP A 60 7.30 -5.14 -12.67
C ASP A 60 6.52 -4.91 -11.36
N PHE A 61 5.90 -5.95 -10.80
CA PHE A 61 5.20 -5.92 -9.51
C PHE A 61 5.08 -7.31 -8.87
N ASP A 62 5.71 -7.50 -7.71
CA ASP A 62 5.60 -8.70 -6.86
C ASP A 62 4.78 -8.40 -5.60
N LEU A 63 3.57 -8.95 -5.54
CA LEU A 63 2.66 -8.74 -4.41
C LEU A 63 3.24 -9.23 -3.07
N ASP A 64 3.90 -10.38 -3.04
CA ASP A 64 4.39 -10.96 -1.78
C ASP A 64 5.57 -10.14 -1.23
N TYR A 65 6.36 -9.51 -2.11
CA TYR A 65 7.36 -8.51 -1.72
C TYR A 65 6.70 -7.27 -1.10
N TRP A 66 5.69 -6.70 -1.77
CA TRP A 66 5.01 -5.49 -1.30
C TRP A 66 4.27 -5.67 0.01
N LEU A 67 3.63 -6.82 0.23
CA LEU A 67 2.98 -7.13 1.50
C LEU A 67 3.98 -7.15 2.66
N LYS A 68 5.19 -7.69 2.45
CA LYS A 68 6.25 -7.68 3.46
C LYS A 68 6.79 -6.27 3.70
N LEU A 69 7.05 -5.53 2.62
CA LEU A 69 7.57 -4.17 2.70
C LEU A 69 6.60 -3.24 3.43
N ALA A 70 5.30 -3.31 3.09
CA ALA A 70 4.26 -2.53 3.74
C ALA A 70 4.23 -2.74 5.26
N GLN A 71 4.40 -3.98 5.71
CA GLN A 71 4.39 -4.29 7.13
C GLN A 71 5.54 -3.61 7.90
N GLN A 72 6.69 -3.45 7.24
CA GLN A 72 7.84 -2.75 7.80
C GLN A 72 7.71 -1.23 7.65
N GLU A 73 7.60 -0.75 6.41
CA GLU A 73 7.67 0.69 6.12
C GLU A 73 6.47 1.46 6.66
N LEU A 74 5.25 0.92 6.62
CA LEU A 74 4.09 1.61 7.18
C LEU A 74 4.20 1.75 8.71
N THR A 75 4.75 0.74 9.37
CA THR A 75 5.02 0.79 10.81
C THR A 75 6.07 1.86 11.14
N GLU A 76 7.14 1.93 10.34
CA GLU A 76 8.18 2.96 10.51
C GLU A 76 7.64 4.37 10.23
N HIS A 77 6.83 4.55 9.17
CA HIS A 77 6.17 5.81 8.85
C HIS A 77 5.20 6.25 9.95
N ASP A 78 4.42 5.34 10.53
CA ASP A 78 3.54 5.66 11.66
C ASP A 78 4.31 6.17 12.88
N LEU A 79 5.47 5.57 13.16
CA LEU A 79 6.33 5.99 14.27
C LEU A 79 6.98 7.35 14.00
N LYS A 80 7.40 7.59 12.76
CA LYS A 80 8.11 8.81 12.36
C LYS A 80 7.16 9.99 12.17
N TYR A 81 5.96 9.75 11.65
CA TYR A 81 4.98 10.77 11.27
C TYR A 81 3.58 10.47 11.83
N PRO A 82 3.39 10.37 13.17
CA PRO A 82 2.16 9.86 13.79
C PRO A 82 0.87 10.65 13.53
N ASN A 83 0.93 11.76 12.79
CA ASN A 83 -0.22 12.56 12.38
C ASN A 83 -0.15 12.99 10.90
N GLY A 84 0.56 12.24 10.05
CA GLY A 84 0.73 12.56 8.62
C GLY A 84 1.50 13.86 8.36
N LYS A 85 2.34 14.28 9.30
CA LYS A 85 3.25 15.42 9.09
C LYS A 85 4.57 14.89 8.54
N GLU A 86 4.63 14.65 7.24
CA GLU A 86 5.93 14.63 6.58
C GLU A 86 6.49 16.06 6.60
N GLU A 87 7.64 16.25 7.26
CA GLU A 87 8.41 17.48 7.06
C GLU A 87 8.91 17.46 5.62
N ASN A 88 8.15 18.09 4.71
CA ASN A 88 8.64 18.45 3.38
C ASN A 88 9.94 19.25 3.54
N SER A 89 11.07 18.62 3.25
CA SER A 89 12.38 19.26 3.05
C SER A 89 12.79 19.12 1.60
#